data_AF-A0A382IC23-F1
#
_entry.id   AF-A0A382IC23-F1
#
_cell.length_a   1.000
_cell.length_b   1.000
_cell.length_c   1.000
_cell.angle_alpha   90.00
_cell.angle_beta   90.00
_cell.angle_gamma   90.00
#
_symmetry.space_group_name_H-M   'P 1'
#
loop_
_entity.id
_entity.type
_entity.pdbx_description
1 polymer ?
#
loop_
_entity_poly.entity_id
_entity_poly.type
_entity_poly.pdbx_seq_one_letter_code
_entity_poly.pdbx_strand_id
1 'polypeptide(L)'
;VVLIITLLATTYSAVAKKKKPKDCTYCNKYEKLKDWPLEERPEAYIYEEIDYPEGMFLPTSVTSKARQGEAGGKVYARFVKKKGSLNKYQHLMIRDMAYFEALFNEMLADKKASVETLEGLKKGREAMRMSLQISPKAKASEAVVKFWATGKMLKKAWKLNKKKKKKKAKVDPEIAERAAVLANLKKQIAVAKVNAQRAATIEAQNQIEK
;
A
#
# COMPACT_ATOMS: atom_id res chain seq x y z
N VAL A 1 -28.86 -1.18 -67.07
CA VAL A 1 -28.65 -0.74 -65.67
C VAL A 1 -28.30 -1.98 -64.86
N VAL A 2 -27.03 -2.15 -64.49
CA VAL A 2 -26.58 -3.26 -63.64
C VAL A 2 -25.82 -2.64 -62.48
N LEU A 3 -26.43 -2.65 -61.30
CA LEU A 3 -25.87 -2.14 -60.05
C LEU A 3 -25.03 -3.26 -59.41
N ILE A 4 -23.70 -3.11 -59.42
CA ILE A 4 -22.78 -3.97 -58.67
C ILE A 4 -22.65 -3.36 -57.27
N ILE A 5 -23.27 -4.00 -56.29
CA ILE A 5 -23.14 -3.65 -54.87
C ILE A 5 -21.89 -4.35 -54.33
N THR A 6 -20.82 -3.58 -54.13
CA THR A 6 -19.60 -4.05 -53.45
C THR A 6 -19.82 -4.07 -51.94
N LEU A 7 -20.07 -5.28 -51.40
CA LEU A 7 -20.04 -5.55 -49.96
C LEU A 7 -18.59 -5.54 -49.46
N LEU A 8 -18.18 -4.44 -48.81
CA LEU A 8 -16.95 -4.36 -48.03
C LEU A 8 -17.13 -5.13 -46.71
N ALA A 9 -16.76 -6.41 -46.71
CA ALA A 9 -16.59 -7.18 -45.48
C ALA A 9 -15.35 -6.68 -44.73
N THR A 10 -15.57 -5.83 -43.72
CA THR A 10 -14.53 -5.47 -42.77
C THR A 10 -14.32 -6.62 -41.79
N THR A 11 -13.26 -7.40 -42.00
CA THR A 11 -12.79 -8.37 -41.03
C THR A 11 -12.22 -7.63 -39.82
N TYR A 12 -13.03 -7.46 -38.79
CA TYR A 12 -12.54 -7.08 -37.47
C TYR A 12 -11.69 -8.24 -36.93
N SER A 13 -10.39 -8.19 -37.20
CA SER A 13 -9.41 -8.99 -36.49
C SER A 13 -9.49 -8.62 -35.01
N ALA A 14 -10.18 -9.43 -34.22
CA ALA A 14 -10.10 -9.38 -32.78
C ALA A 14 -8.64 -9.62 -32.40
N VAL A 15 -7.90 -8.53 -32.15
CA VAL A 15 -6.55 -8.58 -31.58
C VAL A 15 -6.71 -9.19 -30.19
N ALA A 16 -6.54 -10.51 -30.12
CA ALA A 16 -6.36 -11.23 -28.88
C ALA A 16 -5.16 -10.59 -28.18
N LYS A 17 -5.41 -9.78 -27.14
CA LYS A 17 -4.36 -9.25 -26.28
C LYS A 17 -3.56 -10.45 -25.78
N LYS A 18 -2.33 -10.64 -26.28
CA LYS A 18 -1.39 -11.64 -25.78
C LYS A 18 -1.34 -11.47 -24.25
N LYS A 19 -1.89 -12.45 -23.51
CA LYS A 19 -1.84 -12.46 -22.04
C LYS A 19 -0.35 -12.45 -21.68
N LYS A 20 0.12 -11.38 -21.03
CA LYS A 20 1.47 -11.36 -20.46
C LYS A 20 1.61 -12.57 -19.53
N PRO A 21 2.78 -13.23 -19.49
CA PRO A 21 3.01 -14.31 -18.53
C PRO A 21 2.70 -13.79 -17.12
N LYS A 22 1.83 -14.49 -16.39
CA LYS A 22 1.45 -14.10 -15.04
C LYS A 22 2.65 -14.34 -14.13
N ASP A 23 3.23 -13.26 -13.61
CA ASP A 23 4.27 -13.30 -12.56
C ASP A 23 3.61 -13.61 -11.21
N CYS A 24 3.15 -14.85 -11.09
CA CYS A 24 2.41 -15.33 -9.94
C CYS A 24 2.61 -16.84 -9.73
N THR A 25 3.00 -17.22 -8.51
CA THR A 25 3.33 -18.60 -8.16
C THR A 25 2.08 -19.48 -8.13
N TYR A 26 0.96 -18.97 -7.58
CA TYR A 26 -0.24 -19.77 -7.33
C TYR A 26 -1.35 -19.61 -8.38
N CYS A 27 -1.34 -18.52 -9.16
CA CYS A 27 -2.37 -18.17 -10.14
C CYS A 27 -2.36 -19.06 -11.37
N ASN A 28 -1.24 -19.74 -11.62
CA ASN A 28 -1.12 -20.71 -12.70
C ASN A 28 -1.81 -22.03 -12.31
N LYS A 29 -1.92 -22.34 -11.01
CA LYS A 29 -2.59 -23.54 -10.47
C LYS A 29 -4.06 -23.27 -10.12
N TYR A 30 -4.36 -22.10 -9.58
CA TYR A 30 -5.70 -21.74 -9.09
C TYR A 30 -6.16 -20.39 -9.64
N GLU A 31 -7.35 -20.35 -10.26
CA GLU A 31 -7.90 -19.09 -10.76
C GLU A 31 -8.61 -18.30 -9.67
N LYS A 32 -9.48 -18.96 -8.89
CA LYS A 32 -10.28 -18.37 -7.81
C LYS A 32 -10.02 -19.04 -6.47
N LEU A 33 -10.32 -18.33 -5.39
CA LEU A 33 -10.19 -18.87 -4.02
C LEU A 33 -11.00 -20.14 -3.78
N LYS A 34 -12.17 -20.28 -4.40
CA LYS A 34 -12.99 -21.51 -4.32
C LYS A 34 -12.28 -22.76 -4.85
N ASP A 35 -11.34 -22.58 -5.79
CA ASP A 35 -10.65 -23.69 -6.45
C ASP A 35 -9.36 -24.06 -5.71
N TRP A 36 -8.92 -23.23 -4.76
CA TRP A 36 -7.71 -23.43 -3.95
C TRP A 36 -8.07 -24.07 -2.60
N PRO A 37 -7.74 -25.34 -2.32
CA PRO A 37 -8.06 -25.98 -1.04
C PRO A 37 -7.34 -25.30 0.14
N LEU A 38 -7.98 -25.26 1.32
CA LEU A 38 -7.45 -24.58 2.53
C LEU A 38 -6.11 -25.16 3.00
N GLU A 39 -5.94 -26.48 2.89
CA GLU A 39 -4.74 -27.21 3.33
C GLU A 39 -3.48 -26.83 2.53
N GLU A 40 -3.65 -26.40 1.27
CA GLU A 40 -2.54 -25.95 0.42
C GLU A 40 -2.32 -24.43 0.47
N ARG A 41 -3.15 -23.68 1.19
CA ARG A 41 -3.03 -22.23 1.26
C ARG A 41 -1.97 -21.82 2.28
N PRO A 42 -1.08 -20.87 1.94
CA PRO A 42 -0.25 -20.21 2.93
C PRO A 42 -1.12 -19.50 3.96
N GLU A 43 -0.66 -19.38 5.21
CA GLU A 43 -1.36 -18.71 6.31
C GLU A 43 -1.86 -17.30 5.96
N ALA A 44 -1.11 -16.58 5.12
CA ALA A 44 -1.47 -15.25 4.65
C ALA A 44 -2.75 -15.21 3.80
N TYR A 45 -3.22 -16.34 3.25
CA TYR A 45 -4.45 -16.45 2.45
C TYR A 45 -5.60 -17.13 3.20
N ILE A 46 -5.46 -17.27 4.52
CA ILE A 46 -6.51 -17.77 5.40
C ILE A 46 -7.26 -16.55 5.95
N TYR A 47 -8.59 -16.57 5.80
CA TYR A 47 -9.46 -15.53 6.33
C TYR A 47 -9.41 -15.52 7.86
N GLU A 48 -9.20 -14.34 8.45
CA GLU A 48 -9.29 -14.10 9.89
C GLU A 48 -10.57 -13.30 10.16
N GLU A 49 -11.41 -13.75 11.09
CA GLU A 49 -12.49 -12.90 11.59
C GLU A 49 -11.91 -11.87 12.55
N ILE A 50 -11.99 -10.59 12.19
CA ILE A 50 -11.34 -9.49 12.92
C ILE A 50 -12.41 -8.56 13.49
N ASP A 51 -12.31 -8.31 14.80
CA ASP A 51 -13.01 -7.17 15.41
C ASP A 51 -12.25 -5.87 15.09
N TYR A 52 -12.80 -5.09 14.16
CA TYR A 52 -12.12 -3.91 13.65
C TYR A 52 -12.17 -2.76 14.66
N PRO A 53 -11.08 -1.96 14.78
CA PRO A 53 -11.05 -0.83 15.70
C PRO A 53 -12.21 0.14 15.55
N GLU A 54 -12.70 0.66 16.67
CA GLU A 54 -13.83 1.60 16.69
C GLU A 54 -13.60 2.82 15.77
N GLY A 55 -14.65 3.12 15.00
CA GLY A 55 -14.69 4.21 14.02
C GLY A 55 -13.90 3.94 12.74
N MET A 56 -13.41 2.70 12.54
CA MET A 56 -12.78 2.29 11.29
C MET A 56 -13.81 2.10 10.19
N PHE A 57 -14.88 1.34 10.43
CA PHE A 57 -15.96 1.15 9.46
C PHE A 57 -17.22 1.89 9.88
N LEU A 58 -18.11 2.13 8.92
CA LEU A 58 -19.45 2.63 9.23
C LEU A 58 -20.25 1.57 10.00
N PRO A 59 -21.19 1.97 10.89
CA PRO A 59 -22.07 1.02 11.60
C PRO A 59 -22.91 0.15 10.65
N THR A 60 -23.15 0.63 9.43
CA THR A 60 -23.87 -0.09 8.38
C THR A 60 -23.02 -1.15 7.66
N SER A 61 -21.70 -1.11 7.81
CA SER A 61 -20.76 -2.03 7.15
C SER A 61 -20.62 -3.35 7.93
N VAL A 62 -21.74 -4.05 8.09
CA VAL A 62 -21.85 -5.27 8.92
C VAL A 62 -21.33 -6.51 8.20
N THR A 63 -21.48 -6.58 6.88
CA THR A 63 -21.05 -7.75 6.09
C THR A 63 -19.60 -7.59 5.62
N SER A 64 -18.93 -8.73 5.41
CA SER A 64 -17.59 -8.77 4.79
C SER A 64 -17.55 -8.00 3.46
N LYS A 65 -18.59 -8.16 2.62
CA LYS A 65 -18.68 -7.46 1.33
C LYS A 65 -18.79 -5.94 1.48
N ALA A 66 -19.55 -5.48 2.48
CA ALA A 66 -19.68 -4.05 2.77
C ALA A 66 -18.34 -3.47 3.25
N ARG A 67 -17.65 -4.17 4.17
CA ARG A 67 -16.30 -3.78 4.63
C ARG A 67 -15.28 -3.79 3.51
N GLN A 68 -15.30 -4.80 2.64
CA GLN A 68 -14.47 -4.86 1.44
C GLN A 68 -14.69 -3.62 0.55
N GLY A 69 -15.94 -3.26 0.27
CA GLY A 69 -16.29 -2.11 -0.55
C GLY A 69 -15.82 -0.78 0.06
N GLU A 70 -16.07 -0.58 1.36
CA GLU A 70 -15.63 0.63 2.07
C GLU A 70 -14.10 0.74 2.10
N ALA A 71 -13.42 -0.34 2.50
CA ALA A 71 -11.96 -0.39 2.58
C ALA A 71 -11.32 -0.16 1.21
N GLY A 72 -11.83 -0.81 0.16
CA GLY A 72 -11.41 -0.62 -1.22
C GLY A 72 -11.56 0.83 -1.68
N GLY A 73 -12.68 1.47 -1.35
CA GLY A 73 -12.92 2.89 -1.62
C GLY A 73 -11.89 3.81 -0.95
N LYS A 74 -11.56 3.57 0.33
CA LYS A 74 -10.54 4.36 1.05
C LYS A 74 -9.15 4.17 0.46
N VAL A 75 -8.76 2.93 0.19
CA VAL A 75 -7.47 2.57 -0.42
C VAL A 75 -7.32 3.24 -1.78
N TYR A 76 -8.32 3.11 -2.65
CA TYR A 76 -8.31 3.71 -3.98
C TYR A 76 -8.20 5.23 -3.91
N ALA A 77 -9.01 5.87 -3.05
CA ALA A 77 -8.99 7.31 -2.88
C ALA A 77 -7.61 7.83 -2.41
N ARG A 78 -6.91 7.08 -1.55
CA ARG A 78 -5.62 7.50 -0.99
C ARG A 78 -4.43 7.18 -1.90
N PHE A 79 -4.25 5.91 -2.21
CA PHE A 79 -3.04 5.40 -2.86
C PHE A 79 -3.07 5.57 -4.38
N VAL A 80 -4.26 5.67 -4.98
CA VAL A 80 -4.40 5.86 -6.44
C VAL A 80 -4.68 7.32 -6.76
N LYS A 81 -5.82 7.85 -6.31
CA LYS A 81 -6.25 9.21 -6.69
C LYS A 81 -5.43 10.32 -6.04
N LYS A 82 -5.00 10.14 -4.78
CA LYS A 82 -4.29 11.17 -4.00
C LYS A 82 -2.81 10.85 -3.77
N LYS A 83 -2.19 10.08 -4.66
CA LYS A 83 -0.78 9.64 -4.56
C LYS A 83 0.22 10.78 -4.35
N GLY A 84 0.02 11.93 -5.00
CA GLY A 84 0.89 13.10 -4.85
C GLY A 84 0.85 13.76 -3.46
N SER A 85 -0.15 13.41 -2.64
CA SER A 85 -0.33 13.98 -1.30
C SER A 85 0.16 13.06 -0.17
N LEU A 86 0.69 11.87 -0.50
CA LEU A 86 1.10 10.86 0.49
C LEU A 86 2.19 11.40 1.43
N ASN A 87 3.21 12.05 0.86
CA ASN A 87 4.30 12.67 1.65
C ASN A 87 3.81 13.81 2.54
N LYS A 88 2.77 14.54 2.13
CA LYS A 88 2.21 15.66 2.90
C LYS A 88 1.31 15.19 4.04
N TYR A 89 0.57 14.10 3.83
CA TYR A 89 -0.42 13.58 4.76
C TYR A 89 -0.11 12.14 5.16
N GLN A 90 1.11 11.91 5.66
CA GLN A 90 1.58 10.59 6.11
C GLN A 90 0.66 9.97 7.18
N HIS A 91 0.07 10.79 8.05
CA HIS A 91 -0.90 10.33 9.04
C HIS A 91 -2.19 9.75 8.43
N LEU A 92 -2.62 10.26 7.27
CA LEU A 92 -3.75 9.70 6.52
C LEU A 92 -3.30 8.47 5.74
N MET A 93 -2.09 8.49 5.17
CA MET A 93 -1.52 7.33 4.49
C MET A 93 -1.47 6.12 5.42
N ILE A 94 -0.85 6.24 6.60
CA ILE A 94 -0.70 5.15 7.56
C ILE A 94 -2.05 4.65 8.07
N ARG A 95 -3.00 5.57 8.33
CA ARG A 95 -4.36 5.16 8.67
C ARG A 95 -5.02 4.37 7.54
N ASP A 96 -4.80 4.79 6.29
CA ASP A 96 -5.40 4.13 5.13
C ASP A 96 -4.68 2.82 4.76
N MET A 97 -3.47 2.55 5.31
CA MET A 97 -2.85 1.21 5.31
C MET A 97 -3.64 0.21 6.15
N ALA A 98 -4.29 0.64 7.24
CA ALA A 98 -5.19 -0.24 8.02
C ALA A 98 -6.37 -0.73 7.16
N TYR A 99 -6.96 0.15 6.33
CA TYR A 99 -7.98 -0.25 5.37
C TYR A 99 -7.44 -1.19 4.30
N PHE A 100 -6.16 -1.10 3.94
CA PHE A 100 -5.56 -2.04 2.99
C PHE A 100 -5.48 -3.46 3.58
N GLU A 101 -5.05 -3.59 4.83
CA GLU A 101 -5.06 -4.88 5.54
C GLU A 101 -6.48 -5.44 5.64
N ALA A 102 -7.45 -4.60 6.01
CA ALA A 102 -8.85 -5.01 6.08
C ALA A 102 -9.41 -5.42 4.71
N LEU A 103 -9.13 -4.66 3.66
CA LEU A 103 -9.53 -4.99 2.29
C LEU A 103 -9.02 -6.37 1.89
N PHE A 104 -7.74 -6.64 2.13
CA PHE A 104 -7.14 -7.92 1.78
C PHE A 104 -7.80 -9.07 2.55
N ASN A 105 -7.98 -8.92 3.87
CA ASN A 105 -8.65 -9.93 4.70
C ASN A 105 -10.09 -10.18 4.22
N GLU A 106 -10.88 -9.14 4.00
CA GLU A 106 -12.27 -9.30 3.57
C GLU A 106 -12.38 -9.87 2.14
N MET A 107 -11.37 -9.69 1.30
CA MET A 107 -11.30 -10.37 0.00
C MET A 107 -11.08 -11.89 0.13
N LEU A 108 -10.48 -12.37 1.23
CA LEU A 108 -10.31 -13.81 1.48
C LEU A 108 -11.63 -14.50 1.83
N ALA A 109 -12.61 -13.76 2.37
CA ALA A 109 -13.96 -14.27 2.58
C ALA A 109 -14.75 -14.43 1.27
N ASP A 110 -14.41 -13.68 0.21
CA ASP A 110 -15.05 -13.80 -1.10
C ASP A 110 -14.48 -14.99 -1.88
N LYS A 111 -15.21 -16.12 -1.86
CA LYS A 111 -14.86 -17.34 -2.60
C LYS A 111 -14.63 -17.12 -4.10
N LYS A 112 -15.19 -16.06 -4.68
CA LYS A 112 -15.05 -15.75 -6.12
C LYS A 112 -13.84 -14.85 -6.42
N ALA A 113 -13.13 -14.35 -5.41
CA ALA A 113 -11.96 -13.51 -5.63
C ALA A 113 -10.86 -14.28 -6.37
N SER A 114 -10.17 -13.58 -7.26
CA SER A 114 -9.10 -14.16 -8.07
C SER A 114 -7.79 -14.22 -7.29
N VAL A 115 -7.07 -15.33 -7.45
CA VAL A 115 -5.77 -15.54 -6.79
C VAL A 115 -4.76 -14.48 -7.25
N GLU A 116 -4.83 -14.08 -8.51
CA GLU A 116 -3.99 -13.03 -9.09
C GLU A 116 -4.17 -11.67 -8.44
N THR A 117 -5.42 -11.28 -8.14
CA THR A 117 -5.66 -10.01 -7.45
C THR A 117 -5.16 -10.08 -6.01
N LEU A 118 -5.37 -11.21 -5.33
CA LEU A 118 -4.90 -11.40 -3.96
C LEU A 118 -3.36 -11.40 -3.87
N GLU A 119 -2.67 -12.00 -4.84
CA GLU A 119 -1.21 -12.00 -4.86
C GLU A 119 -0.64 -10.60 -5.12
N GLY A 120 -1.25 -9.84 -6.03
CA GLY A 120 -0.92 -8.42 -6.22
C GLY A 120 -1.15 -7.57 -4.97
N LEU A 121 -2.27 -7.81 -4.26
CA LEU A 121 -2.55 -7.15 -2.99
C LEU A 121 -1.57 -7.58 -1.89
N LYS A 122 -1.16 -8.85 -1.84
CA LYS A 122 -0.15 -9.35 -0.89
C LYS A 122 1.18 -8.62 -1.05
N LYS A 123 1.67 -8.44 -2.29
CA LYS A 123 2.89 -7.66 -2.57
C LYS A 123 2.78 -6.23 -2.00
N GLY A 124 1.63 -5.58 -2.19
CA GLY A 124 1.34 -4.26 -1.60
C GLY A 124 1.28 -4.26 -0.07
N ARG A 125 0.63 -5.26 0.52
CA ARG A 125 0.51 -5.46 1.97
C ARG A 125 1.88 -5.58 2.63
N GLU A 126 2.74 -6.43 2.09
CA GLU A 126 4.08 -6.68 2.64
C GLU A 126 4.94 -5.42 2.60
N ALA A 127 4.90 -4.66 1.50
CA ALA A 127 5.57 -3.36 1.41
C ALA A 127 5.08 -2.38 2.48
N MET A 128 3.77 -2.34 2.73
CA MET A 128 3.19 -1.47 3.78
C MET A 128 3.60 -1.94 5.18
N ARG A 129 3.60 -3.25 5.47
CA ARG A 129 4.04 -3.81 6.76
C ARG A 129 5.49 -3.48 7.08
N MET A 130 6.38 -3.63 6.10
CA MET A 130 7.79 -3.29 6.24
C MET A 130 7.99 -1.81 6.62
N SER A 131 7.13 -0.91 6.12
CA SER A 131 7.25 0.53 6.41
C SER A 131 7.10 0.90 7.89
N LEU A 132 6.42 0.06 8.69
CA LEU A 132 6.27 0.22 10.14
C LEU A 132 6.95 -0.90 10.94
N GLN A 133 7.90 -1.61 10.33
CA GLN A 133 8.60 -2.75 10.96
C GLN A 133 7.62 -3.82 11.51
N ILE A 134 6.46 -3.95 10.87
CA ILE A 134 5.50 -5.02 11.17
C ILE A 134 5.99 -6.26 10.44
N SER A 135 6.08 -7.39 11.14
CA SER A 135 6.48 -8.66 10.52
C SER A 135 5.55 -9.02 9.36
N PRO A 136 6.07 -9.44 8.19
CA PRO A 136 5.24 -9.94 7.10
C PRO A 136 4.30 -11.08 7.52
N LYS A 137 4.73 -11.88 8.52
CA LYS A 137 3.98 -13.01 9.10
C LYS A 137 3.03 -12.62 10.23
N ALA A 138 2.97 -11.35 10.64
CA ALA A 138 2.06 -10.92 11.70
C ALA A 138 0.59 -11.18 11.30
N LYS A 139 -0.29 -11.38 12.31
CA LYS A 139 -1.72 -11.54 12.05
C LYS A 139 -2.32 -10.29 11.41
N ALA A 140 -3.42 -10.44 10.68
CA ALA A 140 -4.06 -9.29 10.03
C ALA A 140 -4.67 -8.35 11.08
N SER A 141 -5.27 -8.90 12.13
CA SER A 141 -5.77 -8.16 13.31
C SER A 141 -4.70 -7.25 13.93
N GLU A 142 -3.52 -7.81 14.21
CA GLU A 142 -2.39 -7.08 14.80
C GLU A 142 -1.93 -5.92 13.90
N ALA A 143 -1.77 -6.18 12.60
CA ALA A 143 -1.35 -5.16 11.65
C ALA A 143 -2.37 -4.02 11.54
N VAL A 144 -3.66 -4.34 11.46
CA VAL A 144 -4.76 -3.36 11.43
C VAL A 144 -4.69 -2.45 12.65
N VAL A 145 -4.58 -3.01 13.86
CA VAL A 145 -4.50 -2.24 15.10
C VAL A 145 -3.28 -1.33 15.11
N LYS A 146 -2.11 -1.85 14.71
CA LYS A 146 -0.86 -1.05 14.66
C LYS A 146 -0.96 0.11 13.67
N PHE A 147 -1.43 -0.14 12.44
CA PHE A 147 -1.62 0.93 11.45
C PHE A 147 -2.65 1.96 11.92
N TRP A 148 -3.78 1.50 12.47
CA TRP A 148 -4.85 2.38 12.92
C TRP A 148 -4.42 3.27 14.10
N ALA A 149 -3.79 2.68 15.11
CA ALA A 149 -3.26 3.39 16.27
C ALA A 149 -2.19 4.41 15.85
N THR A 150 -1.24 3.99 15.02
CA THR A 150 -0.17 4.88 14.51
C THR A 150 -0.75 6.04 13.70
N GLY A 151 -1.74 5.77 12.84
CA GLY A 151 -2.46 6.79 12.09
C GLY A 151 -3.17 7.80 13.00
N LYS A 152 -3.85 7.33 14.06
CA LYS A 152 -4.47 8.19 15.08
C LYS A 152 -3.43 9.04 15.81
N MET A 153 -2.31 8.46 16.22
CA MET A 153 -1.21 9.18 16.90
C MET A 153 -0.60 10.26 16.00
N LEU A 154 -0.22 9.92 14.77
CA LEU A 154 0.35 10.88 13.83
C LEU A 154 -0.63 11.98 13.46
N LYS A 155 -1.94 11.70 13.43
CA LYS A 155 -2.95 12.74 13.22
C LYS A 155 -3.03 13.71 14.39
N LYS A 156 -2.92 13.23 15.64
CA LYS A 156 -2.80 14.09 16.82
C LYS A 156 -1.54 14.96 16.73
N ALA A 157 -0.38 14.37 16.43
CA ALA A 157 0.88 15.09 16.27
C ALA A 157 0.81 16.15 15.15
N TRP A 158 0.24 15.81 14.00
CA TRP A 158 0.04 16.74 12.88
C TRP A 158 -0.85 17.93 13.26
N LYS A 159 -1.96 17.69 14.00
CA LYS A 159 -2.83 18.76 14.49
C LYS A 159 -2.10 19.70 15.46
N LEU A 160 -1.31 19.15 16.38
CA LEU A 160 -0.51 19.93 17.32
C LEU A 160 0.52 20.80 16.59
N ASN A 161 1.25 20.23 15.63
CA ASN A 161 2.22 20.95 14.81
C ASN A 161 1.55 22.04 13.96
N LYS A 162 0.37 21.78 13.39
CA LYS A 162 -0.42 22.79 12.67
C LYS A 162 -0.84 23.95 13.59
N LYS A 163 -1.28 23.66 14.82
CA LYS A 163 -1.61 24.68 15.84
C LYS A 163 -0.38 25.48 16.26
N LYS A 164 0.77 24.83 16.52
CA LYS A 164 2.04 25.50 16.84
C LYS A 164 2.54 26.36 15.69
N LYS A 165 2.42 25.92 14.43
CA LYS A 165 2.77 26.72 13.24
C LYS A 165 1.89 27.96 13.10
N LYS A 166 0.60 27.86 13.42
CA LYS A 166 -0.31 29.01 13.50
C LYS A 166 0.04 29.98 14.65
N LYS A 167 0.53 29.46 15.78
CA LYS A 167 1.01 30.28 16.90
C LYS A 167 2.37 30.94 16.64
N LYS A 168 3.31 30.24 15.96
CA LYS A 168 4.63 30.75 15.52
C LYS A 168 4.57 31.80 14.41
N ALA A 169 3.41 32.07 13.80
CA ALA A 169 3.22 33.23 12.94
C ALA A 169 3.16 34.55 13.75
N LYS A 170 3.13 34.47 15.09
CA LYS A 170 3.58 35.51 16.02
C LYS A 170 5.01 35.12 16.44
N VAL A 171 5.99 35.93 16.07
CA VAL A 171 7.44 35.63 16.12
C VAL A 171 7.93 35.52 17.58
N ASP A 172 8.81 34.55 17.85
CA ASP A 172 9.49 34.35 19.14
C ASP A 172 11.00 34.07 18.89
N PRO A 173 11.96 34.72 19.58
CA PRO A 173 13.38 34.81 19.19
C PRO A 173 14.21 33.49 19.17
N GLU A 174 13.68 32.39 19.70
CA GLU A 174 14.38 31.09 19.85
C GLU A 174 14.66 30.34 18.51
N ILE A 175 14.27 30.92 17.37
CA ILE A 175 14.34 30.27 16.04
C ILE A 175 15.73 30.42 15.39
N ALA A 176 16.52 31.43 15.77
CA ALA A 176 17.86 31.64 15.24
C ALA A 176 18.84 30.51 15.62
N GLU A 177 18.79 30.02 16.86
CA GLU A 177 19.67 28.95 17.33
C GLU A 177 19.31 27.58 16.73
N ARG A 178 18.01 27.30 16.56
CA ARG A 178 17.55 26.03 15.97
C ARG A 178 17.85 25.92 14.47
N ALA A 179 18.00 27.04 13.77
CA ALA A 179 18.43 27.06 12.37
C ALA A 179 19.91 26.66 12.23
N ALA A 180 20.78 27.12 13.14
CA ALA A 180 22.19 26.75 13.17
C ALA A 180 22.38 25.25 13.45
N VAL A 181 21.62 24.68 14.39
CA VAL A 181 21.66 23.23 14.69
C VAL A 181 21.18 22.40 13.50
N LEU A 182 20.11 22.83 12.81
CA LEU A 182 19.59 22.12 11.63
C LEU A 182 20.56 22.18 10.44
N ALA A 183 21.28 23.29 10.26
CA ALA A 183 22.31 23.41 9.23
C ALA A 183 23.48 22.43 9.50
N ASN A 184 23.85 22.27 10.78
CA ASN A 184 24.91 21.35 11.17
C ASN A 184 24.51 19.87 10.98
N LEU A 185 23.26 19.51 11.33
CA LEU A 185 22.75 18.16 11.10
C LEU A 185 22.71 17.78 9.61
N LYS A 186 22.33 18.72 8.74
CA LYS A 186 22.33 18.50 7.28
C LYS A 186 23.71 18.23 6.72
N LYS A 187 24.75 18.90 7.24
CA LYS A 187 26.14 18.63 6.86
C LYS A 187 26.57 17.21 7.25
N GLN A 188 26.20 16.75 8.44
CA GLN A 188 26.53 15.38 8.90
C GLN A 188 25.85 14.30 8.04
N ILE A 189 24.58 14.49 7.66
CA ILE A 189 23.86 13.55 6.80
C ILE A 189 24.49 13.48 5.40
N ALA A 190 24.96 14.60 4.86
CA ALA A 190 25.63 14.63 3.55
C ALA A 190 26.95 13.85 3.57
N VAL A 191 27.77 14.00 4.62
CA VAL A 191 29.02 13.25 4.78
C VAL A 191 28.77 11.75 4.93
N ALA A 192 27.78 11.35 5.73
CA ALA A 192 27.41 9.96 5.92
C ALA A 192 26.96 9.28 4.61
N LYS A 193 26.22 10.01 3.76
CA LYS A 193 25.81 9.52 2.44
C LYS A 193 27.00 9.28 1.51
N VAL A 194 27.97 10.20 1.47
CA VAL A 194 29.17 10.06 0.63
C VAL A 194 30.02 8.86 1.07
N ASN A 195 30.15 8.64 2.38
CA ASN A 195 30.89 7.49 2.91
C ASN A 195 30.19 6.16 2.62
N ALA A 196 28.86 6.11 2.75
CA ALA A 196 28.08 4.92 2.41
C ALA A 196 28.15 4.58 0.91
N GLN A 197 28.15 5.60 0.03
CA GLN A 197 28.34 5.40 -1.40
C GLN A 197 29.74 4.88 -1.73
N ARG A 198 30.80 5.43 -1.11
CA ARG A 198 32.17 4.92 -1.28
C ARG A 198 32.29 3.46 -0.83
N ALA A 199 31.71 3.08 0.30
CA ALA A 199 31.71 1.71 0.79
C ALA A 199 31.02 0.73 -0.19
N ALA A 200 29.85 1.10 -0.71
CA ALA A 200 29.13 0.29 -1.71
C ALA A 200 29.90 0.14 -3.04
N THR A 201 30.73 1.13 -3.39
CA THR A 201 31.53 1.08 -4.63
C THR A 201 32.75 0.17 -4.46
N ILE A 202 33.36 0.14 -3.27
CA ILE A 202 34.44 -0.78 -2.92
C ILE A 202 33.94 -2.24 -2.89
N GLU A 203 32.75 -2.48 -2.34
CA GLU A 203 32.13 -3.81 -2.30
C GLU A 203 31.75 -4.32 -3.69
N ALA A 204 31.28 -3.44 -4.58
CA ALA A 204 31.01 -3.77 -5.97
C ALA A 204 32.30 -4.08 -6.76
N GLN A 205 33.42 -3.40 -6.49
CA GLN A 205 34.72 -3.71 -7.10
C GLN A 205 35.22 -5.11 -6.67
N ASN A 206 35.08 -5.46 -5.38
CA ASN A 206 35.48 -6.78 -4.87
C ASN A 206 34.65 -7.96 -5.42
N GLN A 207 33.45 -7.71 -5.96
CA GLN A 207 32.63 -8.73 -6.64
C GLN A 207 32.97 -8.87 -8.13
N ILE A 208 33.67 -7.91 -8.71
CA ILE A 208 34.13 -7.95 -10.11
C ILE A 208 35.51 -8.64 -10.21
N GLU A 209 36.31 -8.60 -9.14
CA GLU A 209 37.61 -9.30 -9.04
C GLU A 209 37.52 -10.78 -8.61
N LYS A 210 36.31 -11.33 -8.43
CA LYS A 210 36.04 -12.77 -8.18
C LYS A 210 35.47 -13.45 -9.41
#